data_AF-A0AAQ0LZM9-F1
#
_entry.id   AF-A0AAQ0LZM9-F1
#
_cell.length_a   1.000
_cell.length_b   1.000
_cell.length_c   1.000
_cell.angle_alpha   90.00
_cell.angle_beta   90.00
_cell.angle_gamma   90.00
#
_symmetry.space_group_name_H-M   'P 1'
#
loop_
_entity.id
_entity.type
_entity.pdbx_description
1 polymer ?
#
loop_
_entity_poly.entity_id
_entity_poly.type
_entity_poly.pdbx_seq_one_letter_code
_entity_poly.pdbx_strand_id
1 'polypeptide(L)'
;MLFVDFLKKIIIGVAVLIVIILSYLFFYWIGISKIKYEDSNDYFTGTTTIFAAIIAVLGVILTIVVNNAHKRKELLDNLDSKSEWRKQLYNVASKTFLTTDDVYRVLASLRFFPHESIDLKSKEIHFHKATQTIYSDLYAIIEEYKKKIEENVKDENDAEIKSGVKTPILTFKESEKVRLYTKYLLKHHWEYNKDKSSFAPDKEGKVWEKIMDLNNLQTEDYFKEVTNFKSNDKNKKGQPCFAIVLLTKFCGLVNRKKKK
;
A
#
# COMPACT_ATOMS: atom_id res chain seq x y z
N MET A 1 2.33 -15.51 -3.68
CA MET A 1 2.61 -14.09 -4.04
C MET A 1 3.89 -13.53 -3.39
N LEU A 2 4.14 -13.71 -2.07
CA LEU A 2 5.48 -13.44 -1.48
C LEU A 2 6.59 -14.20 -2.23
N PHE A 3 6.31 -15.45 -2.58
CA PHE A 3 7.16 -16.24 -3.47
C PHE A 3 7.36 -15.60 -4.84
N VAL A 4 6.34 -15.00 -5.45
CA VAL A 4 6.40 -14.42 -6.81
C VAL A 4 7.19 -13.11 -6.81
N ASP A 5 7.03 -12.25 -5.79
CA ASP A 5 7.79 -11.00 -5.70
C ASP A 5 9.24 -11.24 -5.24
N PHE A 6 9.46 -12.25 -4.41
CA PHE A 6 10.81 -12.75 -4.10
C PHE A 6 11.47 -13.35 -5.35
N LEU A 7 10.75 -14.18 -6.11
CA LEU A 7 11.21 -14.75 -7.38
C LEU A 7 11.52 -13.64 -8.40
N LYS A 8 10.70 -12.58 -8.49
CA LYS A 8 10.97 -11.42 -9.35
C LYS A 8 12.26 -10.70 -8.94
N LYS A 9 12.47 -10.46 -7.65
CA LYS A 9 13.72 -9.86 -7.14
C LYS A 9 14.94 -10.74 -7.44
N ILE A 10 14.79 -12.06 -7.29
CA ILE A 10 15.83 -13.02 -7.67
C ILE A 10 16.07 -13.00 -9.18
N ILE A 11 15.02 -13.02 -10.01
CA ILE A 11 15.14 -13.00 -11.48
C ILE A 11 15.83 -11.71 -11.94
N ILE A 12 15.45 -10.55 -11.39
CA ILE A 12 16.10 -9.27 -11.69
C ILE A 12 17.57 -9.29 -11.22
N GLY A 13 17.83 -9.78 -10.00
CA GLY A 13 19.19 -9.90 -9.47
C GLY A 13 20.07 -10.82 -10.33
N VAL A 14 19.55 -11.98 -10.72
CA VAL A 14 20.21 -12.95 -11.60
C VAL A 14 20.43 -12.35 -12.99
N ALA A 15 19.46 -11.63 -13.56
CA ALA A 15 19.60 -10.96 -14.84
C ALA A 15 20.71 -9.89 -14.82
N VAL A 16 20.78 -9.08 -13.77
CA VAL A 16 21.87 -8.09 -13.58
C VAL A 16 23.23 -8.79 -13.45
N LEU A 17 23.29 -9.89 -12.70
CA LEU A 17 24.51 -10.67 -12.51
C LEU A 17 24.97 -11.31 -13.83
N ILE A 18 24.04 -11.83 -14.63
CA ILE A 18 24.31 -12.35 -15.98
C ILE A 18 24.86 -11.25 -16.88
N VAL A 19 24.30 -10.04 -16.84
CA VAL A 19 24.81 -8.91 -17.64
C VAL A 19 26.23 -8.51 -17.22
N ILE A 20 26.54 -8.52 -15.92
CA ILE A 20 27.90 -8.26 -15.40
C ILE A 20 28.89 -9.35 -15.85
N ILE A 21 28.47 -10.62 -15.81
CA ILE A 21 29.31 -11.74 -16.26
C ILE A 21 29.54 -11.67 -17.78
N LEU A 22 28.48 -11.42 -18.55
CA LEU A 22 28.57 -11.31 -20.02
C LEU A 22 29.45 -10.13 -20.45
N SER A 23 29.36 -9.00 -19.76
CA SER A 23 30.23 -7.84 -20.04
C SER A 23 31.69 -8.14 -19.69
N TYR A 24 31.97 -8.82 -18.57
CA TYR A 24 33.32 -9.26 -18.24
C TYR A 24 33.90 -10.23 -19.29
N LEU A 25 33.11 -11.23 -19.69
CA LEU A 25 33.50 -12.19 -20.74
C LEU A 25 33.74 -11.49 -22.08
N PHE A 26 32.95 -10.47 -22.40
CA PHE A 26 33.10 -9.66 -23.61
C PHE A 26 34.41 -8.87 -23.61
N PHE A 27 34.76 -8.19 -22.50
CA PHE A 27 36.04 -7.48 -22.38
C PHE A 27 37.24 -8.42 -22.43
N TYR A 28 37.14 -9.59 -21.79
CA TYR A 28 38.15 -10.64 -21.88
C TYR A 28 38.33 -11.15 -23.31
N TRP A 29 37.22 -11.38 -24.02
CA TRP A 29 37.22 -11.79 -25.41
C TRP A 29 37.80 -10.71 -26.34
N ILE A 30 37.46 -9.42 -26.15
CA ILE A 30 38.08 -8.31 -26.89
C ILE A 30 39.60 -8.31 -26.72
N GLY A 31 40.09 -8.52 -25.49
CA GLY A 31 41.52 -8.57 -25.19
C GLY A 31 42.25 -9.69 -25.95
N ILE A 32 41.64 -10.88 -26.02
CA ILE A 32 42.20 -12.03 -26.77
C ILE A 32 42.08 -11.82 -28.29
N SER A 33 40.94 -11.32 -28.76
CA SER A 33 40.67 -11.15 -30.19
C SER A 33 41.57 -10.11 -30.83
N LYS A 34 41.92 -9.03 -30.11
CA LYS A 34 42.90 -8.03 -30.57
C LYS A 34 44.30 -8.60 -30.81
N ILE A 35 44.69 -9.65 -30.06
CA ILE A 35 46.03 -10.26 -30.17
C ILE A 35 46.06 -11.33 -31.27
N LYS A 36 44.94 -12.02 -31.54
CA LYS A 36 44.90 -13.22 -32.39
C LYS A 36 44.38 -12.98 -33.81
N TYR A 37 43.66 -11.89 -34.05
CA TYR A 37 42.92 -11.64 -35.30
C TYR A 37 43.20 -10.25 -35.88
N GLU A 38 44.47 -9.87 -35.95
CA GLU A 38 44.93 -8.54 -36.42
C GLU A 38 44.48 -8.23 -37.87
N ASP A 39 44.35 -9.25 -38.73
CA ASP A 39 43.97 -9.13 -40.15
C ASP A 39 42.48 -9.44 -40.47
N SER A 40 41.69 -9.94 -39.52
CA SER A 40 40.32 -10.44 -39.82
C SER A 40 39.22 -9.60 -39.14
N ASN A 41 39.13 -8.34 -39.57
CA ASN A 41 38.24 -7.32 -39.00
C ASN A 41 36.73 -7.70 -39.07
N ASP A 42 36.34 -8.47 -40.08
CA ASP A 42 34.94 -8.88 -40.30
C ASP A 42 34.39 -9.82 -39.22
N TYR A 43 35.21 -10.77 -38.74
CA TYR A 43 34.81 -11.69 -37.67
C TYR A 43 34.65 -10.97 -36.32
N PHE A 44 35.54 -10.01 -36.03
CA PHE A 44 35.44 -9.18 -34.84
C PHE A 44 34.19 -8.27 -34.88
N THR A 45 33.88 -7.72 -36.05
CA THR A 45 32.68 -6.89 -36.25
C THR A 45 31.39 -7.71 -36.15
N GLY A 46 31.35 -8.93 -36.70
CA GLY A 46 30.18 -9.80 -36.63
C GLY A 46 29.82 -10.23 -35.20
N THR A 47 30.82 -10.65 -34.41
CA THR A 47 30.63 -11.07 -33.01
C THR A 47 30.22 -9.90 -32.11
N THR A 48 30.88 -8.74 -32.23
CA THR A 48 30.51 -7.52 -31.47
C THR A 48 29.08 -7.07 -31.75
N THR A 49 28.63 -7.20 -33.00
CA THR A 49 27.24 -6.91 -33.40
C THR A 49 26.23 -7.86 -32.72
N ILE A 50 26.54 -9.16 -32.63
CA ILE A 50 25.68 -10.14 -31.94
C ILE A 50 25.60 -9.84 -30.44
N PHE A 51 26.73 -9.51 -29.79
CA PHE A 51 26.73 -9.12 -28.39
C PHE A 51 25.93 -7.85 -28.12
N ALA A 52 26.08 -6.83 -28.98
CA ALA A 52 25.32 -5.60 -28.88
C ALA A 52 23.80 -5.86 -28.99
N ALA A 53 23.39 -6.72 -29.92
CA ALA A 53 21.98 -7.10 -30.09
C ALA A 53 21.41 -7.79 -28.84
N ILE A 54 22.15 -8.72 -28.23
CA ILE A 54 21.71 -9.42 -26.99
C ILE A 54 21.55 -8.42 -25.83
N ILE A 55 22.51 -7.51 -25.65
CA ILE A 55 22.46 -6.50 -24.60
C ILE A 55 21.27 -5.56 -24.81
N ALA A 56 21.01 -5.14 -26.05
CA ALA A 56 19.87 -4.29 -26.38
C ALA A 56 18.53 -4.96 -26.04
N VAL A 57 18.35 -6.24 -26.42
CA VAL A 57 17.13 -6.99 -26.11
C VAL A 57 16.93 -7.14 -24.60
N LEU A 58 17.99 -7.48 -23.85
CA LEU A 58 17.93 -7.59 -22.38
C LEU A 58 17.58 -6.25 -21.72
N GLY A 59 18.17 -5.15 -22.20
CA GLY A 59 17.89 -3.80 -21.73
C GLY A 59 16.43 -3.41 -21.93
N VAL A 60 15.85 -3.72 -23.09
CA VAL A 60 14.42 -3.47 -23.38
C VAL A 60 13.52 -4.27 -22.44
N ILE A 61 13.79 -5.57 -22.24
CA ILE A 61 13.00 -6.42 -21.34
C ILE A 61 13.02 -5.88 -19.90
N LEU A 62 14.19 -5.52 -19.37
CA LEU A 62 14.31 -4.94 -18.04
C LEU A 62 13.55 -3.61 -17.92
N THR A 63 13.68 -2.75 -18.93
CA THR A 63 12.99 -1.46 -18.99
C THR A 63 11.47 -1.64 -18.96
N ILE A 64 10.93 -2.58 -19.74
CA ILE A 64 9.49 -2.89 -19.76
C ILE A 64 9.02 -3.37 -18.38
N VAL A 65 9.76 -4.28 -17.74
CA VAL A 65 9.39 -4.82 -16.43
C VAL A 65 9.34 -3.74 -15.35
N VAL A 66 10.38 -2.88 -15.30
CA VAL A 66 10.46 -1.79 -14.32
C VAL A 66 9.39 -0.72 -14.60
N ASN A 67 9.24 -0.33 -15.86
CA ASN A 67 8.26 0.68 -16.27
C ASN A 67 6.83 0.22 -15.97
N ASN A 68 6.50 -1.05 -16.21
CA ASN A 68 5.19 -1.61 -15.88
C ASN A 68 4.90 -1.60 -14.37
N ALA A 69 5.91 -1.79 -13.52
CA ALA A 69 5.73 -1.70 -12.07
C ALA A 69 5.51 -0.23 -11.63
N HIS A 70 6.25 0.70 -12.21
CA HIS A 70 6.12 2.13 -11.93
C HIS A 70 4.75 2.67 -12.39
N LYS A 71 4.38 2.41 -13.65
CA LYS A 71 3.09 2.80 -14.23
C LYS A 71 1.90 2.28 -13.43
N ARG A 72 1.96 1.06 -12.88
CA ARG A 72 0.87 0.56 -12.03
C ARG A 72 0.68 1.39 -10.76
N LYS A 73 1.78 1.80 -10.11
CA LYS A 73 1.71 2.66 -8.91
C LYS A 73 1.19 4.04 -9.29
N GLU A 74 1.71 4.60 -10.37
CA GLU A 74 1.29 5.89 -10.90
C GLU A 74 -0.19 5.90 -11.30
N LEU A 75 -0.70 4.82 -11.91
CA LEU A 75 -2.11 4.68 -12.26
C LEU A 75 -3.01 4.63 -11.01
N LEU A 76 -2.60 3.89 -9.98
CA LEU A 76 -3.35 3.84 -8.72
C LEU A 76 -3.39 5.22 -8.04
N ASP A 77 -2.27 5.93 -8.04
CA ASP A 77 -2.19 7.27 -7.47
C ASP A 77 -2.97 8.30 -8.30
N ASN A 78 -2.93 8.19 -9.63
CA ASN A 78 -3.73 9.01 -10.54
C ASN A 78 -5.24 8.76 -10.38
N LEU A 79 -5.66 7.52 -10.17
CA LEU A 79 -7.08 7.19 -9.92
C LEU A 79 -7.57 7.77 -8.59
N ASP A 80 -6.75 7.68 -7.54
CA ASP A 80 -7.03 8.31 -6.24
C ASP A 80 -7.04 9.84 -6.35
N SER A 81 -6.08 10.43 -7.06
CA SER A 81 -6.02 11.88 -7.30
C SER A 81 -7.24 12.40 -8.06
N LYS A 82 -7.72 11.68 -9.07
CA LYS A 82 -8.90 12.08 -9.85
C LYS A 82 -10.21 11.90 -9.09
N SER A 83 -10.32 10.85 -8.28
CA SER A 83 -11.51 10.62 -7.45
C SER A 83 -11.54 11.51 -6.20
N GLU A 84 -10.39 12.05 -5.80
CA GLU A 84 -10.16 12.73 -4.52
C GLU A 84 -10.58 11.88 -3.31
N TRP A 85 -10.60 10.55 -3.46
CA TRP A 85 -11.20 9.63 -2.49
C TRP A 85 -10.58 9.80 -1.09
N ARG A 86 -9.25 9.82 -0.98
CA ARG A 86 -8.56 10.08 0.30
C ARG A 86 -8.94 11.43 0.89
N LYS A 87 -8.97 12.48 0.08
CA LYS A 87 -9.25 13.85 0.54
C LYS A 87 -10.68 13.96 1.07
N GLN A 88 -11.63 13.31 0.42
CA GLN A 88 -13.03 13.25 0.88
C GLN A 88 -13.15 12.50 2.22
N LEU A 89 -12.48 11.36 2.37
CA LEU A 89 -12.46 10.62 3.63
C LEU A 89 -11.72 11.38 4.74
N TYR A 90 -10.61 12.05 4.45
CA TYR A 90 -9.94 12.92 5.43
C TYR A 90 -10.85 14.04 5.91
N ASN A 91 -11.61 14.66 5.00
CA ASN A 91 -12.59 15.68 5.36
C ASN A 91 -13.61 15.12 6.36
N VAL A 92 -14.26 14.00 6.03
CA VAL A 92 -15.19 13.31 6.94
C VAL A 92 -14.55 12.99 8.29
N ALA A 93 -13.35 12.40 8.31
CA ALA A 93 -12.68 12.05 9.55
C ALA A 93 -12.34 13.26 10.44
N SER A 94 -12.20 14.46 9.85
CA SER A 94 -11.75 15.69 10.53
C SER A 94 -12.88 16.61 11.01
N LYS A 95 -14.09 16.54 10.43
CA LYS A 95 -15.22 17.41 10.78
C LYS A 95 -15.63 17.26 12.23
N THR A 96 -15.87 18.32 12.99
CA THR A 96 -16.31 18.21 14.40
C THR A 96 -17.70 17.57 14.55
N PHE A 97 -18.65 17.96 13.69
CA PHE A 97 -20.00 17.40 13.64
C PHE A 97 -20.18 16.67 12.31
N LEU A 98 -20.70 15.44 12.37
CA LEU A 98 -21.02 14.66 11.17
C LEU A 98 -22.51 14.68 10.90
N THR A 99 -22.85 14.66 9.62
CA THR A 99 -24.23 14.59 9.15
C THR A 99 -24.47 13.31 8.35
N THR A 100 -25.73 13.03 8.04
CA THR A 100 -26.11 11.86 7.22
C THR A 100 -25.44 11.89 5.85
N ASP A 101 -25.13 13.06 5.31
CA ASP A 101 -24.38 13.21 4.06
C ASP A 101 -22.95 12.67 4.16
N ASP A 102 -22.32 12.82 5.32
CA ASP A 102 -20.99 12.27 5.55
C ASP A 102 -21.05 10.74 5.62
N VAL A 103 -22.14 10.16 6.14
CA VAL A 103 -22.38 8.71 6.09
C VAL A 103 -22.53 8.23 4.65
N TYR A 104 -23.34 8.91 3.84
CA TYR A 104 -23.48 8.60 2.42
C TYR A 104 -22.16 8.75 1.65
N ARG A 105 -21.33 9.73 2.03
CA ARG A 105 -19.99 9.90 1.43
C ARG A 105 -19.07 8.73 1.75
N VAL A 106 -19.10 8.20 2.98
CA VAL A 106 -18.36 6.98 3.32
C VAL A 106 -18.95 5.76 2.62
N LEU A 107 -20.28 5.64 2.51
CA LEU A 107 -20.92 4.55 1.74
C LEU A 107 -20.53 4.58 0.26
N ALA A 108 -20.50 5.76 -0.36
CA ALA A 108 -20.06 5.94 -1.75
C ALA A 108 -18.57 5.61 -1.96
N SER A 109 -17.79 5.64 -0.87
CA SER A 109 -16.38 5.26 -0.87
C SER A 109 -16.17 3.74 -0.86
N LEU A 110 -17.23 2.97 -0.53
CA LEU A 110 -17.26 1.51 -0.50
C LEU A 110 -17.77 0.94 -1.84
N ARG A 111 -17.62 -0.38 -2.02
CA ARG A 111 -18.19 -1.08 -3.17
C ARG A 111 -19.73 -1.05 -3.10
N PHE A 112 -20.38 -0.86 -4.25
CA PHE A 112 -21.83 -0.81 -4.38
C PHE A 112 -22.54 -2.00 -3.71
N PHE A 113 -22.02 -3.21 -3.92
CA PHE A 113 -22.43 -4.38 -3.16
C PHE A 113 -21.24 -4.92 -2.36
N PRO A 114 -21.44 -5.28 -1.08
CA PRO A 114 -20.43 -6.03 -0.34
C PRO A 114 -20.14 -7.36 -1.04
N HIS A 115 -18.97 -7.93 -0.78
CA HIS A 115 -18.63 -9.26 -1.30
C HIS A 115 -19.64 -10.29 -0.81
N GLU A 116 -20.30 -11.02 -1.72
CA GLU A 116 -21.33 -12.00 -1.38
C GLU A 116 -20.78 -13.22 -0.64
N SER A 117 -19.55 -13.62 -0.97
CA SER A 117 -18.87 -14.72 -0.31
C SER A 117 -17.48 -14.29 0.15
N ILE A 118 -17.18 -14.63 1.39
CA ILE A 118 -15.85 -14.50 1.96
C ILE A 118 -15.04 -15.70 1.46
N ASP A 119 -14.24 -15.51 0.43
CA ASP A 119 -13.24 -16.51 0.04
C ASP A 119 -12.23 -16.64 1.19
N LEU A 120 -12.29 -17.77 1.91
CA LEU A 120 -11.39 -18.07 3.03
C LEU A 120 -9.91 -18.16 2.60
N LYS A 121 -9.64 -18.28 1.29
CA LYS A 121 -8.28 -18.25 0.72
C LYS A 121 -7.83 -16.85 0.32
N SER A 122 -8.72 -15.85 0.38
CA SER A 122 -8.38 -14.47 0.08
C SER A 122 -7.48 -13.89 1.16
N LYS A 123 -6.47 -13.13 0.72
CA LYS A 123 -5.60 -12.36 1.61
C LYS A 123 -6.29 -11.14 2.21
N GLU A 124 -7.48 -10.81 1.70
CA GLU A 124 -8.26 -9.64 2.08
C GLU A 124 -9.50 -10.05 2.88
N ILE A 125 -9.49 -11.25 3.48
CA ILE A 125 -10.61 -11.80 4.26
C ILE A 125 -11.09 -10.82 5.35
N HIS A 126 -10.15 -10.20 6.07
CA HIS A 126 -10.44 -9.25 7.14
C HIS A 126 -11.01 -7.95 6.57
N PHE A 127 -10.44 -7.43 5.49
CA PHE A 127 -10.96 -6.25 4.80
C PHE A 127 -12.38 -6.47 4.26
N HIS A 128 -12.66 -7.62 3.66
CA HIS A 128 -14.00 -7.97 3.17
C HIS A 128 -15.01 -8.03 4.31
N LYS A 129 -14.63 -8.66 5.43
CA LYS A 129 -15.48 -8.71 6.62
C LYS A 129 -15.70 -7.32 7.23
N ALA A 130 -14.64 -6.52 7.34
CA ALA A 130 -14.72 -5.16 7.85
C ALA A 130 -15.63 -4.29 7.00
N THR A 131 -15.45 -4.29 5.67
CA THR A 131 -16.28 -3.50 4.75
C THR A 131 -17.75 -3.93 4.77
N GLN A 132 -18.05 -5.22 4.90
CA GLN A 132 -19.42 -5.71 5.14
C GLN A 132 -20.03 -5.15 6.43
N THR A 133 -19.28 -5.20 7.54
CA THR A 133 -19.75 -4.66 8.83
C THR A 133 -19.95 -3.16 8.76
N ILE A 134 -19.00 -2.41 8.18
CA ILE A 134 -19.11 -0.97 7.96
C ILE A 134 -20.38 -0.68 7.14
N TYR A 135 -20.58 -1.38 6.04
CA TYR A 135 -21.75 -1.20 5.18
C TYR A 135 -23.05 -1.40 5.99
N SER A 136 -23.19 -2.51 6.71
CA SER A 136 -24.36 -2.80 7.53
C SER A 136 -24.61 -1.74 8.60
N ASP A 137 -23.55 -1.32 9.30
CA ASP A 137 -23.64 -0.36 10.40
C ASP A 137 -24.01 1.05 9.92
N LEU A 138 -23.46 1.48 8.80
CA LEU A 138 -23.77 2.80 8.24
C LEU A 138 -25.21 2.86 7.73
N TYR A 139 -25.72 1.78 7.12
CA TYR A 139 -27.14 1.72 6.74
C TYR A 139 -28.08 1.69 7.95
N ALA A 140 -27.68 1.05 9.05
CA ALA A 140 -28.45 1.09 10.30
C ALA A 140 -28.57 2.53 10.84
N ILE A 141 -27.48 3.32 10.80
CA ILE A 141 -27.52 4.75 11.15
C ILE A 141 -28.46 5.50 10.20
N ILE A 142 -28.36 5.27 8.89
CA ILE A 142 -29.26 5.95 7.93
C ILE A 142 -30.74 5.63 8.21
N GLU A 143 -31.08 4.37 8.50
CA GLU A 143 -32.47 3.97 8.78
C GLU A 143 -33.02 4.66 10.05
N GLU A 144 -32.18 4.87 11.08
CA GLU A 144 -32.57 5.61 12.29
C GLU A 144 -32.92 7.08 11.99
N TYR A 145 -32.23 7.69 11.03
CA TYR A 145 -32.45 9.09 10.65
C TYR A 145 -33.42 9.27 9.47
N LYS A 146 -33.86 8.18 8.83
CA LYS A 146 -34.72 8.19 7.64
C LYS A 146 -35.94 9.09 7.79
N LYS A 147 -36.65 8.98 8.92
CA LYS A 147 -37.83 9.80 9.19
C LYS A 147 -37.50 11.30 9.20
N LYS A 148 -36.40 11.69 9.84
CA LYS A 148 -35.93 13.09 9.89
C LYS A 148 -35.51 13.59 8.51
N ILE A 149 -34.88 12.72 7.70
CA ILE A 149 -34.52 13.04 6.31
C ILE A 149 -35.79 13.29 5.49
N GLU A 150 -36.79 12.41 5.58
CA GLU A 150 -38.06 12.55 4.85
C GLU A 150 -38.87 13.78 5.27
N GLU A 151 -38.87 14.12 6.57
CA GLU A 151 -39.50 15.34 7.09
C GLU A 151 -38.86 16.60 6.50
N ASN A 152 -37.53 16.68 6.52
CA ASN A 152 -36.80 17.82 5.97
C ASN A 152 -37.01 18.01 4.47
N VAL A 153 -37.32 16.95 3.72
CA VAL A 153 -37.65 17.02 2.28
C VAL A 153 -39.09 17.50 2.04
N LYS A 154 -40.03 17.20 2.96
CA LYS A 154 -41.45 17.57 2.80
C LYS A 154 -41.71 19.04 3.08
N ASP A 155 -40.97 19.63 4.01
CA ASP A 155 -41.06 21.05 4.37
C ASP A 155 -40.58 21.99 3.24
N GLU A 156 -39.90 21.47 2.21
CA GLU A 156 -39.26 22.23 1.14
C GLU A 156 -40.08 22.37 -0.15
N ASN A 157 -41.32 21.84 -0.21
CA ASN A 157 -42.19 21.99 -1.38
C ASN A 157 -42.75 23.43 -1.59
N ASP A 158 -42.38 24.39 -0.75
CA ASP A 158 -42.67 25.83 -0.95
C ASP A 158 -41.54 26.52 -1.75
N ALA A 159 -41.67 26.43 -3.09
CA ALA A 159 -41.25 27.34 -4.17
C ALA A 159 -39.92 28.15 -4.16
N GLU A 160 -39.02 28.11 -3.18
CA GLU A 160 -37.75 28.86 -3.23
C GLU A 160 -36.52 27.96 -2.99
N ILE A 161 -35.94 27.49 -4.09
CA ILE A 161 -34.67 26.74 -4.15
C ILE A 161 -33.52 27.65 -3.70
N LYS A 162 -33.21 27.71 -2.39
CA LYS A 162 -31.95 28.29 -1.88
C LYS A 162 -31.46 27.59 -0.61
N SER A 163 -30.40 26.78 -0.77
CA SER A 163 -29.34 26.58 0.25
C SER A 163 -29.74 26.10 1.65
N GLY A 164 -30.84 25.35 1.81
CA GLY A 164 -31.45 25.13 3.12
C GLY A 164 -31.58 23.70 3.63
N VAL A 165 -31.32 22.66 2.82
CA VAL A 165 -31.58 21.27 3.24
C VAL A 165 -30.78 20.93 4.49
N LYS A 166 -31.47 20.92 5.63
CA LYS A 166 -30.84 20.71 6.93
C LYS A 166 -30.58 19.22 7.10
N THR A 167 -29.41 18.77 6.70
CA THR A 167 -29.02 17.37 6.91
C THR A 167 -29.00 17.05 8.40
N PRO A 168 -29.64 15.96 8.86
CA PRO A 168 -29.60 15.59 10.27
C PRO A 168 -28.18 15.39 10.78
N ILE A 169 -27.90 15.95 11.96
CA ILE A 169 -26.62 15.81 12.66
C ILE A 169 -26.64 14.50 13.45
N LEU A 170 -25.58 13.71 13.32
CA LEU A 170 -25.41 12.44 14.04
C LEU A 170 -25.16 12.68 15.53
N THR A 171 -25.50 11.68 16.35
CA THR A 171 -25.06 11.68 17.75
C THR A 171 -23.53 11.57 17.83
N PHE A 172 -22.97 11.93 18.98
CA PHE A 172 -21.53 11.81 19.21
C PHE A 172 -21.03 10.37 18.98
N LYS A 173 -21.75 9.37 19.50
CA LYS A 173 -21.37 7.95 19.38
C LYS A 173 -21.34 7.49 17.92
N GLU A 174 -22.37 7.85 17.15
CA GLU A 174 -22.43 7.53 15.72
C GLU A 174 -21.35 8.26 14.93
N SER A 175 -21.11 9.53 15.26
CA SER A 175 -20.05 10.31 14.64
C SER A 175 -18.69 9.66 14.85
N GLU A 176 -18.36 9.24 16.08
CA GLU A 176 -17.10 8.55 16.35
C GLU A 176 -17.00 7.20 15.63
N LYS A 177 -18.09 6.43 15.55
CA LYS A 177 -18.15 5.18 14.78
C LYS A 177 -17.81 5.42 13.30
N VAL A 178 -18.43 6.43 12.68
CA VAL A 178 -18.15 6.84 11.29
C VAL A 178 -16.69 7.27 11.12
N ARG A 179 -16.12 8.04 12.07
CA ARG A 179 -14.69 8.41 12.02
C ARG A 179 -13.77 7.20 12.10
N LEU A 180 -14.06 6.25 12.98
CA LEU A 180 -13.24 5.04 13.15
C LEU A 180 -13.23 4.22 11.85
N TYR A 181 -14.39 4.06 11.22
CA TYR A 181 -14.49 3.41 9.91
C TYR A 181 -13.74 4.17 8.82
N THR A 182 -13.86 5.48 8.79
CA THR A 182 -13.14 6.32 7.83
C THR A 182 -11.62 6.22 8.00
N LYS A 183 -11.12 6.26 9.25
CA LYS A 183 -9.70 6.10 9.58
C LYS A 183 -9.19 4.69 9.22
N TYR A 184 -10.01 3.66 9.43
CA TYR A 184 -9.69 2.30 9.01
C TYR A 184 -9.53 2.20 7.49
N LEU A 185 -10.48 2.72 6.71
CA LEU A 185 -10.41 2.73 5.25
C LEU A 185 -9.17 3.48 4.74
N LEU A 186 -8.88 4.66 5.31
CA LEU A 186 -7.68 5.43 5.00
C LEU A 186 -6.39 4.65 5.30
N LYS A 187 -6.33 4.01 6.47
CA LYS A 187 -5.18 3.21 6.89
C LYS A 187 -4.98 1.99 5.99
N HIS A 188 -6.05 1.23 5.72
CA HIS A 188 -6.00 0.10 4.80
C HIS A 188 -5.47 0.55 3.45
N HIS A 189 -6.04 1.60 2.87
CA HIS A 189 -5.62 2.09 1.55
C HIS A 189 -4.16 2.55 1.52
N TRP A 190 -3.66 3.23 2.57
CA TRP A 190 -2.26 3.64 2.66
C TRP A 190 -1.31 2.46 2.82
N GLU A 191 -1.54 1.60 3.80
CA GLU A 191 -0.63 0.50 4.14
C GLU A 191 -0.63 -0.59 3.06
N TYR A 192 -1.81 -0.90 2.51
CA TYR A 192 -1.96 -1.87 1.44
C TYR A 192 -1.31 -1.40 0.12
N ASN A 193 -1.46 -0.12 -0.25
CA ASN A 193 -0.84 0.40 -1.48
C ASN A 193 0.68 0.58 -1.35
N LYS A 194 1.19 0.87 -0.14
CA LYS A 194 2.62 1.06 0.09
C LYS A 194 3.38 -0.27 0.01
N ASP A 195 2.90 -1.30 0.70
CA ASP A 195 3.52 -2.62 0.66
C ASP A 195 2.52 -3.73 1.03
N LYS A 196 1.86 -4.28 0.00
CA LYS A 196 0.96 -5.44 0.07
C LYS A 196 1.57 -6.67 0.77
N SER A 197 2.90 -6.78 0.83
CA SER A 197 3.58 -7.89 1.48
C SER A 197 3.78 -7.67 2.99
N SER A 198 3.82 -6.41 3.43
CA SER A 198 3.96 -6.03 4.84
C SER A 198 2.63 -5.97 5.61
N PHE A 199 1.53 -5.75 4.88
CA PHE A 199 0.16 -5.77 5.37
C PHE A 199 -0.32 -7.23 5.43
N ALA A 200 0.23 -7.97 6.38
CA ALA A 200 -0.20 -9.32 6.66
C ALA A 200 -1.66 -9.31 7.15
N PRO A 201 -2.53 -10.23 6.70
CA PRO A 201 -3.93 -10.31 7.09
C PRO A 201 -4.13 -10.25 8.61
N ASP A 202 -3.23 -10.86 9.38
CA ASP A 202 -3.28 -10.88 10.85
C ASP A 202 -3.12 -9.50 11.49
N LYS A 203 -2.34 -8.60 10.88
CA LYS A 203 -2.19 -7.23 11.38
C LYS A 203 -3.45 -6.42 11.13
N GLU A 204 -4.07 -6.63 9.96
CA GLU A 204 -5.34 -6.01 9.63
C GLU A 204 -6.46 -6.49 10.56
N GLY A 205 -6.56 -7.80 10.78
CA GLY A 205 -7.52 -8.40 11.71
C GLY A 205 -7.43 -7.78 13.10
N LYS A 206 -6.21 -7.65 13.65
CA LYS A 206 -5.99 -6.99 14.96
C LYS A 206 -6.39 -5.52 14.98
N VAL A 207 -6.15 -4.79 13.89
CA VAL A 207 -6.58 -3.39 13.77
C VAL A 207 -8.11 -3.31 13.76
N TRP A 208 -8.77 -4.21 13.02
CA TRP A 208 -10.21 -4.27 12.94
C TRP A 208 -10.87 -4.67 14.28
N GLU A 209 -10.35 -5.71 14.94
CA GLU A 209 -10.79 -6.12 16.29
C GLU A 209 -10.72 -4.96 17.27
N LYS A 210 -9.59 -4.23 17.30
CA LYS A 210 -9.44 -3.06 18.15
C LYS A 210 -10.47 -1.96 17.84
N ILE A 211 -10.85 -1.77 16.57
CA ILE A 211 -11.89 -0.80 16.20
C ILE A 211 -13.26 -1.26 16.72
N MET A 212 -13.57 -2.55 16.61
CA MET A 212 -14.82 -3.09 17.13
C MET A 212 -14.91 -2.96 18.65
N ASP A 213 -13.80 -3.21 19.36
CA ASP A 213 -13.71 -2.98 20.79
C ASP A 213 -13.98 -1.52 21.15
N LEU A 214 -13.35 -0.58 20.42
CA LEU A 214 -13.56 0.86 20.62
C LEU A 214 -15.00 1.29 20.35
N ASN A 215 -15.66 0.73 19.34
CA ASN A 215 -17.06 1.01 19.02
C ASN A 215 -18.04 0.56 20.12
N ASN A 216 -17.66 -0.46 20.89
CA ASN A 216 -18.47 -0.99 21.98
C ASN A 216 -18.28 -0.23 23.30
N LEU A 217 -17.28 0.65 23.41
CA LEU A 217 -17.03 1.44 24.61
C LEU A 217 -18.04 2.57 24.81
N GLN A 218 -18.22 2.96 26.07
CA GLN A 218 -18.87 4.21 26.42
C GLN A 218 -17.92 5.39 26.16
N THR A 219 -18.49 6.56 25.87
CA THR A 219 -17.76 7.77 25.45
C THR A 219 -16.60 8.16 26.39
N GLU A 220 -16.80 8.02 27.71
CA GLU A 220 -15.81 8.40 28.72
C GLU A 220 -14.59 7.46 28.74
N ASP A 221 -14.78 6.19 28.40
CA ASP A 221 -13.71 5.19 28.35
C ASP A 221 -13.02 5.14 26.99
N TYR A 222 -13.73 5.54 25.92
CA TYR A 222 -13.18 5.68 24.58
C TYR A 222 -11.97 6.62 24.54
N PHE A 223 -12.10 7.84 25.08
CA PHE A 223 -10.99 8.80 25.06
C PHE A 223 -9.79 8.32 25.87
N LYS A 224 -10.01 7.66 27.01
CA LYS A 224 -8.94 7.06 27.81
C LYS A 224 -8.21 5.97 27.01
N GLU A 225 -8.94 5.09 26.33
CA GLU A 225 -8.35 4.01 25.55
C GLU A 225 -7.58 4.51 24.32
N VAL A 226 -8.11 5.50 23.60
CA VAL A 226 -7.45 6.06 22.40
C VAL A 226 -6.23 6.91 22.77
N THR A 227 -6.22 7.57 23.92
CA THR A 227 -5.10 8.39 24.40
C THR A 227 -4.09 7.63 25.24
N ASN A 228 -4.41 6.41 25.69
CA ASN A 228 -3.49 5.50 26.38
C ASN A 228 -2.43 4.94 25.41
N PHE A 229 -1.54 5.81 24.94
CA PHE A 229 -0.29 5.43 24.31
C PHE A 229 0.70 4.99 25.39
N LYS A 230 0.51 3.79 25.96
CA LYS A 230 1.61 3.14 26.66
C LYS A 230 2.67 2.84 25.60
N SER A 231 3.77 3.59 25.64
CA SER A 231 4.98 3.27 24.88
C SER A 231 5.50 1.91 25.33
N ASN A 232 5.00 0.83 24.75
CA ASN A 232 5.54 -0.52 24.90
C ASN A 232 6.83 -0.67 24.08
N ASP A 233 7.73 0.30 24.21
CA ASP A 233 9.06 0.29 23.58
C ASP A 233 10.14 -0.15 24.58
N LYS A 234 9.80 -1.13 25.42
CA LYS A 234 10.76 -1.80 26.32
C LYS A 234 11.25 -3.16 25.80
N ASN A 235 10.86 -3.59 24.60
CA ASN A 235 11.26 -4.89 24.02
C ASN A 235 11.84 -4.81 22.59
N LYS A 236 12.62 -3.77 22.29
CA LYS A 236 13.65 -3.83 21.23
C LYS A 236 15.02 -3.42 21.78
N LYS A 237 15.52 -4.20 22.74
CA LYS A 237 16.98 -4.29 22.93
C LYS A 237 17.57 -4.89 21.65
N GLY A 238 18.30 -4.05 20.92
CA GLY A 238 19.36 -4.42 19.99
C GLY A 238 19.07 -5.58 19.03
N GLN A 239 18.40 -5.29 17.91
CA GLN A 239 18.81 -5.95 16.68
C GLN A 239 20.01 -5.18 16.15
N PRO A 240 21.24 -5.72 16.20
CA PRO A 240 22.34 -5.08 15.49
C PRO A 240 21.97 -5.06 14.01
N CYS A 241 21.93 -3.86 13.44
CA CYS A 241 21.88 -3.68 12.00
C CYS A 241 22.91 -4.61 11.37
N PHE A 242 22.46 -5.45 10.44
CA PHE A 242 23.28 -6.33 9.60
C PHE A 242 24.40 -5.60 8.82
N ALA A 243 24.52 -4.27 8.96
CA ALA A 243 25.58 -3.43 8.41
C ALA A 243 26.93 -3.50 9.18
N ILE A 244 27.00 -4.04 10.40
CA ILE A 244 28.26 -4.07 11.20
C ILE A 244 29.02 -5.40 11.08
N VAL A 245 28.39 -6.50 10.62
CA VAL A 245 29.08 -7.81 10.46
C VAL A 245 30.04 -7.83 9.26
N LEU A 246 29.85 -6.95 8.28
CA LEU A 246 30.75 -6.87 7.11
C LEU A 246 32.02 -6.05 7.38
N LEU A 247 31.96 -5.05 8.26
CA LEU A 247 33.14 -4.20 8.56
C LEU A 247 34.12 -4.86 9.55
N THR A 248 33.65 -5.73 10.45
CA THR A 248 34.55 -6.45 11.37
C THR A 248 35.30 -7.61 10.70
N LYS A 249 34.74 -8.22 9.63
CA LYS A 249 35.45 -9.22 8.82
C LYS A 249 36.48 -8.62 7.86
N PHE A 250 36.29 -7.39 7.37
CA PHE A 250 37.28 -6.72 6.53
C PHE A 250 38.43 -6.09 7.34
N CYS A 251 38.17 -5.60 8.55
CA CYS A 251 39.23 -5.04 9.41
C CYS A 251 40.13 -6.12 10.06
N GLY A 252 39.64 -7.36 10.19
CA GLY A 252 40.41 -8.50 10.73
C GLY A 252 41.42 -9.14 9.76
N LEU A 253 41.36 -8.83 8.46
CA LEU A 253 42.27 -9.38 7.45
C LEU A 253 43.48 -8.49 7.13
N VAL A 254 43.47 -7.23 7.55
CA VAL A 254 44.58 -6.29 7.29
C VAL A 254 45.70 -6.40 8.34
N ASN A 255 45.43 -6.97 9.53
CA ASN A 255 46.42 -7.05 10.61
C ASN A 255 47.24 -8.36 10.69
N ARG A 256 47.22 -9.21 9.65
CA ARG A 256 48.03 -10.45 9.60
C ARG A 256 49.27 -10.38 8.69
N LYS A 257 49.73 -9.18 8.33
CA LYS A 257 51.07 -8.96 7.74
C LYS A 257 51.78 -7.80 8.43
N LYS A 258 52.33 -8.05 9.62
CA LYS A 258 53.52 -7.37 10.19
C LYS A 258 53.71 -7.83 11.64
N LYS A 259 54.43 -8.92 11.83
CA LYS A 259 55.38 -9.11 12.94
C LYS A 259 56.13 -10.43 12.68
N LYS A 260 57.42 -10.25 12.35
CA LYS A 260 58.57 -11.14 12.36
C LYS A 260 58.31 -12.64 12.29
#